data_AF-A0A7V9NV40-F1
#
_entry.id   AF-A0A7V9NV40-F1
#
_cell.length_a   1.000
_cell.length_b   1.000
_cell.length_c   1.000
_cell.angle_alpha   90.00
_cell.angle_beta   90.00
_cell.angle_gamma   90.00
#
_symmetry.space_group_name_H-M   'P 1'
#
loop_
_entity.id
_entity.type
_entity.pdbx_description
1 polymer ?
#
loop_
_entity_poly.entity_id
_entity_poly.type
_entity_poly.pdbx_seq_one_letter_code
_entity_poly.pdbx_strand_id
1 'polypeptide(L)'
;LLLGPVWIASAVVVGAPVGGVLLLADKRWAAGAGVSIVGTALAYFAGRALFGWTRRWRVFVPAGVVLHDPLSLTDPVLFERSVIETMRAAPSDTDSLDLTQGALGLAVELILTEKVPMIRAAGRKGAESGASARLLFTPTRPGRVLAEAADRRLPVG
;
A
#
# COMPACT_ATOMS: atom_id res chain seq x y z
N LEU A 1 -12.34 4.85 -13.68
CA LEU A 1 -10.97 4.28 -13.59
C LEU A 1 -10.67 3.54 -12.29
N LEU A 2 -11.19 3.99 -11.13
CA LEU A 2 -10.93 3.42 -9.79
C LEU A 2 -11.13 1.90 -9.61
N LEU A 3 -11.89 1.25 -10.50
CA LEU A 3 -12.22 -0.17 -10.42
C LEU A 3 -11.61 -1.00 -11.58
N GLY A 4 -11.00 -0.37 -12.58
CA GLY A 4 -10.61 -1.06 -13.83
C GLY A 4 -9.59 -2.19 -13.63
N PRO A 5 -8.38 -1.91 -13.12
CA PRO A 5 -7.34 -2.93 -13.04
C PRO A 5 -7.61 -4.00 -11.97
N VAL A 6 -8.17 -3.60 -10.82
CA VAL A 6 -8.39 -4.52 -9.68
C VAL A 6 -9.48 -5.53 -10.00
N TRP A 7 -10.61 -5.11 -10.59
CA TRP A 7 -11.69 -6.04 -10.90
C TRP A 7 -11.32 -7.00 -12.04
N ILE A 8 -10.58 -6.52 -13.04
CA ILE A 8 -10.04 -7.39 -14.09
C ILE A 8 -9.06 -8.41 -13.47
N ALA A 9 -8.16 -7.97 -12.60
CA ALA A 9 -7.25 -8.86 -11.89
C ALA A 9 -8.01 -9.90 -11.05
N SER A 10 -9.02 -9.49 -10.27
CA SER A 10 -9.85 -10.40 -9.49
C SER A 10 -10.63 -11.39 -10.36
N ALA A 11 -11.19 -10.94 -11.48
CA ALA A 11 -11.89 -11.78 -12.43
C ALA A 11 -10.96 -12.82 -13.09
N VAL A 12 -9.72 -12.45 -13.39
CA VAL A 12 -8.71 -13.40 -13.92
C VAL A 12 -8.29 -14.39 -12.84
N VAL A 13 -8.00 -13.92 -11.63
CA VAL A 13 -7.57 -14.75 -10.50
C VAL A 13 -8.61 -15.83 -10.16
N VAL A 14 -9.91 -15.49 -10.20
CA VAL A 14 -10.99 -16.43 -9.86
C VAL A 14 -11.52 -17.17 -11.10
N GLY A 15 -11.74 -16.44 -12.20
CA GLY A 15 -12.40 -16.96 -13.38
C GLY A 15 -11.53 -17.91 -14.19
N ALA A 16 -10.21 -17.71 -14.27
CA ALA A 16 -9.35 -18.58 -15.05
C ALA A 16 -9.20 -20.00 -14.47
N PRO A 17 -9.03 -20.20 -13.14
CA PRO A 17 -9.09 -21.53 -12.53
C PRO A 17 -10.44 -22.22 -12.74
N VAL A 18 -11.54 -21.49 -12.51
CA VAL A 18 -12.91 -22.03 -12.67
C VAL A 18 -13.14 -22.45 -14.12
N GLY A 19 -12.81 -21.58 -15.09
CA GLY A 19 -12.93 -21.87 -16.52
C GLY A 19 -12.04 -23.03 -16.97
N GLY A 20 -10.81 -23.11 -16.46
CA GLY A 20 -9.87 -24.20 -16.75
C GLY A 20 -10.42 -25.57 -16.29
N VAL A 21 -10.92 -25.65 -15.05
CA VAL A 21 -11.53 -26.87 -14.51
C VAL A 21 -12.76 -27.28 -15.31
N LEU A 22 -13.65 -26.33 -15.65
CA LEU A 22 -14.85 -26.61 -16.43
C LEU A 22 -14.51 -27.14 -17.84
N LEU A 23 -13.51 -26.58 -18.52
CA LEU A 23 -13.07 -27.06 -19.84
C LEU A 23 -12.45 -28.46 -19.79
N LEU A 24 -11.68 -28.77 -18.74
CA LEU A 24 -11.13 -30.10 -18.52
C LEU A 24 -12.25 -31.12 -18.22
N ALA A 25 -13.25 -30.74 -17.42
CA ALA A 25 -14.42 -31.57 -17.14
C ALA A 25 -15.25 -31.88 -18.40
N ASP A 26 -15.34 -30.91 -19.32
CA ASP A 26 -15.97 -31.05 -20.65
C ASP A 26 -15.10 -31.80 -21.67
N LYS A 27 -13.98 -32.43 -21.23
CA LYS A 27 -13.02 -33.17 -22.06
C LYS A 27 -12.36 -32.34 -23.16
N ARG A 28 -12.40 -31.01 -23.08
CA ARG A 28 -11.70 -30.10 -23.99
C ARG A 28 -10.25 -29.93 -23.53
N TRP A 29 -9.51 -31.03 -23.51
CA TRP A 29 -8.21 -31.15 -22.83
C TRP A 29 -7.19 -30.09 -23.23
N ALA A 30 -7.01 -29.83 -24.52
CA ALA A 30 -6.04 -28.83 -24.99
C ALA A 30 -6.39 -27.41 -24.52
N ALA A 31 -7.67 -27.00 -24.66
CA ALA A 31 -8.13 -25.69 -24.23
C ALA A 31 -8.10 -25.57 -22.69
N GLY A 32 -8.55 -26.60 -21.98
CA GLY A 32 -8.55 -26.64 -20.52
C GLY A 32 -7.14 -26.60 -19.93
N ALA A 33 -6.18 -27.31 -20.51
CA ALA A 33 -4.78 -27.25 -20.13
C ALA A 33 -4.19 -25.85 -20.37
N GLY A 34 -4.40 -25.27 -21.56
CA GLY A 34 -3.93 -23.92 -21.89
C GLY A 34 -4.48 -22.86 -20.93
N VAL A 35 -5.79 -22.85 -20.68
CA VAL A 35 -6.44 -21.91 -19.76
C VAL A 35 -5.96 -22.13 -18.32
N SER A 36 -5.75 -23.38 -17.89
CA SER A 36 -5.28 -23.66 -16.53
C SER A 36 -3.85 -23.17 -16.31
N ILE A 37 -2.94 -23.41 -17.27
CA ILE A 37 -1.53 -22.97 -17.17
C ILE A 37 -1.45 -21.44 -17.18
N VAL A 38 -2.07 -20.80 -18.17
CA VAL A 38 -2.05 -19.33 -18.31
C VAL A 38 -2.79 -18.68 -17.14
N GLY A 39 -3.94 -19.22 -16.77
CA GLY A 39 -4.75 -18.74 -15.65
C GLY A 39 -4.03 -18.81 -14.33
N THR A 40 -3.36 -19.93 -14.03
CA THR A 40 -2.57 -20.09 -12.80
C THR A 40 -1.40 -19.12 -12.76
N ALA A 41 -0.67 -18.96 -13.87
CA ALA A 41 0.42 -18.00 -13.95
C ALA A 41 -0.07 -16.56 -13.71
N LEU A 42 -1.13 -16.14 -14.40
CA LEU A 42 -1.72 -14.81 -14.21
C LEU A 42 -2.25 -14.63 -12.79
N ALA A 43 -2.93 -15.62 -12.22
CA ALA A 43 -3.44 -15.58 -10.86
C ALA A 43 -2.30 -15.44 -9.83
N TYR A 44 -1.18 -16.13 -10.04
CA TYR A 44 0.00 -16.02 -9.19
C TYR A 44 0.58 -14.59 -9.20
N PHE A 45 0.81 -14.01 -10.39
CA PHE A 45 1.37 -12.66 -10.48
C PHE A 45 0.40 -11.59 -9.97
N ALA A 46 -0.88 -11.67 -10.33
CA ALA A 46 -1.91 -10.75 -9.86
C ALA A 46 -2.12 -10.86 -8.34
N GLY A 47 -2.21 -12.08 -7.81
CA GLY A 47 -2.35 -12.33 -6.37
C GLY A 47 -1.15 -11.81 -5.58
N ARG A 48 0.08 -12.06 -6.06
CA ARG A 48 1.29 -11.52 -5.44
C ARG A 48 1.29 -10.00 -5.41
N ALA A 49 0.90 -9.35 -6.51
CA ALA A 49 0.81 -7.90 -6.57
C ALA A 49 -0.24 -7.36 -5.59
N LEU A 50 -1.47 -7.90 -5.61
CA LEU A 50 -2.57 -7.48 -4.75
C LEU A 50 -2.25 -7.67 -3.26
N PHE A 51 -1.59 -8.76 -2.90
CA PHE A 51 -1.18 -9.03 -1.52
C PHE A 51 -0.13 -8.05 -0.99
N GLY A 52 0.68 -7.44 -1.85
CA GLY A 52 1.56 -6.35 -1.44
C GLY A 52 0.77 -5.16 -0.87
N TRP A 53 -0.36 -4.80 -1.48
CA TRP A 53 -1.20 -3.69 -1.06
C TRP A 53 -1.90 -3.94 0.28
N THR A 54 -2.21 -5.20 0.61
CA THR A 54 -2.85 -5.54 1.89
C THR A 54 -1.92 -5.41 3.09
N ARG A 55 -0.60 -5.30 2.85
CA ARG A 55 0.42 -5.15 3.90
C ARG A 55 0.72 -3.69 4.26
N ARG A 56 -0.07 -2.74 3.72
CA ARG A 56 0.06 -1.31 3.99
C ARG A 56 -0.84 -0.90 5.15
N TRP A 57 -0.30 -0.93 6.36
CA TRP A 57 -1.02 -0.57 7.59
C TRP A 57 -0.27 0.48 8.40
N ARG A 58 -1.04 1.27 9.13
CA ARG A 58 -0.54 2.26 10.07
C ARG A 58 -1.04 1.84 11.43
N VAL A 59 -0.12 1.75 12.38
CA VAL A 59 -0.42 1.28 13.72
C VAL A 59 -0.12 2.41 14.68
N PHE A 60 -1.16 2.92 15.33
CA PHE A 60 -0.96 3.84 16.42
C PHE A 60 -0.59 3.07 17.69
N VAL A 61 0.50 3.48 18.31
CA VAL A 61 1.04 2.92 19.56
C VAL A 61 1.15 4.04 20.60
N PRO A 62 1.28 3.74 21.90
CA PRO A 62 1.46 4.79 22.91
C PRO A 62 2.64 5.72 22.63
N ALA A 63 3.70 5.19 22.02
CA ALA A 63 4.90 5.93 21.66
C ALA A 63 4.76 6.80 20.39
N GLY A 64 3.68 6.69 19.60
CA GLY A 64 3.55 7.41 18.32
C GLY A 64 2.81 6.62 17.25
N VAL A 65 3.28 6.69 16.01
CA VAL A 65 2.69 5.98 14.87
C VAL A 65 3.74 5.18 14.11
N VAL A 66 3.46 3.90 13.86
CA VAL A 66 4.29 3.03 13.02
C VAL A 66 3.71 3.01 11.63
N LEU A 67 4.53 3.36 10.64
CA LEU A 67 4.21 3.17 9.23
C LEU A 67 4.87 1.87 8.77
N HIS A 68 4.04 0.87 8.50
CA HIS A 68 4.49 -0.37 7.88
C HIS A 68 3.92 -0.43 6.45
N ASP A 69 4.78 -0.08 5.50
CA ASP A 69 4.48 -0.06 4.08
C ASP A 69 5.64 -0.70 3.30
N PRO A 70 5.61 -2.03 3.06
CA PRO A 70 6.71 -2.74 2.39
C PRO A 70 6.83 -2.40 0.90
N LEU A 71 5.93 -1.58 0.34
CA LEU A 71 6.06 -1.06 -1.03
C LEU A 71 6.87 0.23 -1.07
N SER A 72 6.93 0.98 0.03
CA SER A 72 7.61 2.28 0.11
C SER A 72 8.84 2.26 1.02
N LEU A 73 8.83 1.41 2.05
CA LEU A 73 9.85 1.29 3.09
C LEU A 73 10.34 -0.16 3.16
N THR A 74 11.64 -0.34 3.40
CA THR A 74 12.24 -1.66 3.60
C THR A 74 11.84 -2.25 4.95
N ASP A 75 11.86 -1.41 5.99
CA ASP A 75 11.49 -1.76 7.36
C ASP A 75 10.40 -0.83 7.87
N PRO A 76 9.51 -1.31 8.76
CA PRO A 76 8.55 -0.45 9.43
C PRO A 76 9.25 0.61 10.28
N VAL A 77 8.78 1.86 10.16
CA VAL A 77 9.37 3.02 10.85
C VAL A 77 8.40 3.53 11.92
N LEU A 78 8.89 3.63 13.15
CA LEU A 78 8.19 4.31 14.24
C LEU A 78 8.51 5.81 14.18
N PHE A 79 7.46 6.62 14.03
CA PHE A 79 7.53 8.05 14.26
C PHE A 79 7.11 8.32 15.69
N GLU A 80 8.08 8.71 16.52
CA GLU A 80 7.84 8.96 17.93
C GLU A 80 6.95 10.18 18.14
N ARG A 81 6.11 10.12 19.15
CA ARG A 81 5.19 11.20 19.51
C ARG A 81 5.90 12.51 19.80
N SER A 82 7.10 12.46 20.37
CA SER A 82 7.95 13.61 20.68
C SER A 82 8.42 14.37 19.44
N VAL A 83 8.56 13.66 18.32
CA VAL A 83 9.04 14.23 17.05
C VAL A 83 7.91 14.57 16.09
N ILE A 84 6.67 14.15 16.35
CA ILE A 84 5.51 14.48 15.52
C ILE A 84 5.07 15.92 15.80
N GLU A 85 5.27 16.81 14.83
CA GLU A 85 4.81 18.19 14.88
C GLU A 85 3.31 18.27 14.59
N THR A 86 2.86 17.65 13.48
CA THR A 86 1.43 17.60 13.11
C THR A 86 1.15 16.54 12.07
N MET A 87 -0.08 16.03 12.07
CA MET A 87 -0.63 15.18 11.02
C MET A 87 -1.88 15.84 10.43
N ARG A 88 -1.90 16.05 9.12
CA ARG A 88 -2.98 16.79 8.46
C ARG A 88 -3.31 16.25 7.07
N ALA A 89 -4.40 16.74 6.49
CA ALA A 89 -4.64 16.56 5.05
C ALA A 89 -3.48 17.18 4.25
N ALA A 90 -2.97 16.45 3.26
CA ALA A 90 -1.85 16.93 2.45
C ALA A 90 -2.26 18.15 1.59
N PRO A 91 -1.50 19.25 1.61
CA PRO A 91 -1.63 20.33 0.65
C PRO A 91 -1.42 19.83 -0.78
N SER A 92 -2.01 20.51 -1.77
CA SER A 92 -1.84 20.16 -3.18
C SER A 92 -0.43 20.42 -3.71
N ASP A 93 0.31 21.33 -3.09
CA ASP A 93 1.68 21.70 -3.43
C ASP A 93 2.56 21.51 -2.19
N THR A 94 3.24 20.38 -2.12
CA THR A 94 4.12 19.99 -1.01
C THR A 94 5.34 19.28 -1.56
N ASP A 95 6.49 19.57 -0.97
CA ASP A 95 7.78 18.94 -1.26
C ASP A 95 8.07 17.73 -0.35
N SER A 96 7.04 17.28 0.37
CA SER A 96 7.13 16.14 1.28
C SER A 96 7.54 14.85 0.58
N LEU A 97 8.27 14.00 1.29
CA LEU A 97 8.66 12.68 0.79
C LEU A 97 7.41 11.85 0.47
N ASP A 98 7.21 11.54 -0.81
CA ASP A 98 6.05 10.79 -1.26
C ASP A 98 6.20 9.27 -1.00
N LEU A 99 5.44 8.75 -0.03
CA LEU A 99 5.28 7.31 0.24
C LEU A 99 3.89 6.80 -0.21
N THR A 100 3.13 7.57 -0.98
CA THR A 100 1.78 7.21 -1.43
C THR A 100 1.80 6.08 -2.46
N GLN A 101 2.90 5.95 -3.22
CA GLN A 101 3.02 5.07 -4.39
C GLN A 101 2.01 5.42 -5.50
N GLY A 102 1.68 6.71 -5.66
CA GLY A 102 0.69 7.17 -6.64
C GLY A 102 -0.73 6.70 -6.35
N ALA A 103 -1.02 6.40 -5.07
CA ALA A 103 -2.34 5.95 -4.66
C ALA A 103 -3.40 7.04 -4.89
N LEU A 104 -4.54 6.64 -5.46
CA LEU A 104 -5.68 7.51 -5.67
C LEU A 104 -6.40 7.73 -4.33
N GLY A 105 -6.34 8.94 -3.80
CA GLY A 105 -7.03 9.32 -2.55
C GLY A 105 -6.39 10.54 -1.90
N LEU A 106 -7.07 11.08 -0.88
CA LEU A 106 -6.50 12.18 -0.09
C LEU A 106 -5.32 11.65 0.72
N ALA A 107 -4.12 12.16 0.42
CA ALA A 107 -2.93 11.88 1.18
C ALA A 107 -3.00 12.60 2.54
N VAL A 108 -2.38 11.97 3.54
CA VAL A 108 -2.12 12.56 4.85
C VAL A 108 -0.64 12.94 4.87
N GLU A 109 -0.37 14.18 5.25
CA GLU A 109 0.98 14.69 5.46
C GLU A 109 1.32 14.53 6.95
N LEU A 110 2.44 13.86 7.23
CA LEU A 110 3.03 13.77 8.56
C LEU A 110 4.27 14.66 8.59
N ILE A 111 4.26 15.60 9.52
CA ILE A 111 5.32 16.58 9.72
C ILE A 111 5.98 16.32 11.05
N LEU A 112 7.30 16.34 11.01
CA LEU A 112 8.18 16.00 12.10
C LEU A 112 9.06 17.21 12.42
N THR A 113 9.38 17.38 13.70
CA THR A 113 10.27 18.45 14.17
C THR A 113 11.72 18.25 13.72
N GLU A 114 12.08 17.02 13.35
CA GLU A 114 13.41 16.64 12.87
C GLU A 114 13.35 15.56 11.78
N LYS A 115 14.46 15.35 11.08
CA LYS A 115 14.55 14.32 10.02
C LYS A 115 14.69 12.94 10.65
N VAL A 116 13.73 12.06 10.39
CA VAL A 116 13.78 10.66 10.85
C VAL A 116 14.42 9.79 9.77
N PRO A 117 15.43 8.97 10.10
CA PRO A 117 16.07 8.06 9.16
C PRO A 117 15.12 6.93 8.76
N MET A 118 15.17 6.55 7.49
CA MET A 118 14.37 5.46 6.93
C MET A 118 15.04 4.88 5.69
N ILE A 119 14.77 3.61 5.44
CA ILE A 119 15.24 2.93 4.23
C ILE A 119 14.05 2.77 3.30
N ARG A 120 14.14 3.42 2.13
CA ARG A 120 13.09 3.38 1.11
C ARG A 120 13.26 2.13 0.25
N ALA A 121 12.14 1.48 -0.05
CA ALA A 121 12.11 0.39 -0.99
C ALA A 121 12.15 0.95 -2.42
N ALA A 122 13.33 1.01 -3.06
CA ALA A 122 13.44 1.50 -4.44
C ALA A 122 13.39 0.34 -5.46
N GLY A 123 12.30 -0.43 -5.45
CA GLY A 123 12.00 -1.45 -6.47
C GLY A 123 13.20 -2.30 -6.91
N ARG A 124 13.51 -2.31 -8.21
CA ARG A 124 14.67 -3.04 -8.79
C ARG A 124 16.03 -2.35 -8.57
N LYS A 125 16.06 -1.10 -8.11
CA LYS A 125 17.28 -0.29 -7.97
C LYS A 125 17.97 -0.44 -6.60
N GLY A 126 17.40 -1.23 -5.70
CA GLY A 126 17.95 -1.48 -4.37
C GLY A 126 17.29 -0.64 -3.29
N ALA A 127 17.68 -0.84 -2.03
CA ALA A 127 17.17 -0.06 -0.91
C ALA A 127 17.94 1.27 -0.81
N GLU A 128 17.24 2.38 -0.65
CA GLU A 128 17.84 3.72 -0.56
C GLU A 128 17.70 4.26 0.87
N SER A 129 18.83 4.46 1.55
CA SER A 129 18.85 5.11 2.86
C SER A 129 18.61 6.61 2.71
N GLY A 130 17.76 7.17 3.56
CA GLY A 130 17.49 8.60 3.59
C GLY A 130 16.91 9.03 4.94
N ALA A 131 16.62 10.32 5.07
CA ALA A 131 15.90 10.84 6.23
C ALA A 131 14.97 11.96 5.78
N SER A 132 13.78 12.04 6.37
CA SER A 132 12.80 13.08 6.05
C SER A 132 12.12 13.61 7.30
N ALA A 133 11.81 14.91 7.29
CA ALA A 133 10.98 15.56 8.29
C ALA A 133 9.52 15.72 7.84
N ARG A 134 9.23 15.47 6.55
CA ARG A 134 7.88 15.58 5.99
C ARG A 134 7.62 14.44 5.03
N LEU A 135 6.49 13.77 5.17
CA LEU A 135 6.17 12.61 4.35
C LEU A 135 4.67 12.48 4.10
N LEU A 136 4.34 11.90 2.94
CA LEU A 136 2.97 11.66 2.50
C LEU A 136 2.66 10.18 2.51
N PHE A 137 1.48 9.81 3.00
CA PHE A 137 0.93 8.47 2.83
C PHE A 137 -0.58 8.52 2.59
N THR A 138 -1.14 7.54 1.91
CA THR A 138 -2.57 7.54 1.53
C THR A 138 -3.35 6.46 2.27
N PRO A 139 -4.10 6.79 3.32
CA PRO A 139 -5.01 5.84 3.98
C PRO A 139 -6.30 5.66 3.20
N THR A 140 -6.91 4.47 3.32
CA THR A 140 -8.23 4.20 2.76
C THR A 140 -9.31 5.10 3.36
N ARG A 141 -9.11 5.55 4.61
CA ARG A 141 -10.04 6.43 5.35
C ARG A 141 -9.27 7.54 6.06
N PRO A 142 -8.85 8.61 5.37
CA PRO A 142 -8.02 9.68 5.94
C PRO A 142 -8.65 10.35 7.15
N GLY A 143 -9.95 10.67 7.09
CA GLY A 143 -10.66 11.25 8.23
C GLY A 143 -10.64 10.36 9.49
N ARG A 144 -10.72 9.03 9.34
CA ARG A 144 -10.62 8.12 10.51
C ARG A 144 -9.21 8.03 11.07
N VAL A 145 -8.18 8.13 10.22
CA VAL A 145 -6.79 8.16 10.68
C VAL A 145 -6.50 9.44 11.46
N LEU A 146 -6.96 10.59 10.96
CA LEU A 146 -6.82 11.87 11.68
C LEU A 146 -7.63 11.90 12.98
N ALA A 147 -8.85 11.37 12.98
CA ALA A 147 -9.65 11.23 14.20
C ALA A 147 -8.96 10.34 15.25
N GLU A 148 -8.45 9.16 14.85
CA GLU A 148 -7.72 8.26 15.76
C GLU A 148 -6.43 8.92 16.28
N ALA A 149 -5.73 9.70 15.45
CA ALA A 149 -4.57 10.46 15.88
C ALA A 149 -4.96 11.48 16.96
N ALA A 150 -6.06 12.22 16.75
CA ALA A 150 -6.60 13.17 17.73
C ALA A 150 -7.02 12.50 19.04
N ASP A 151 -7.71 11.35 18.97
CA ASP A 151 -8.13 10.57 20.14
C ASP A 151 -6.93 10.10 20.97
N ARG A 152 -5.83 9.76 20.28
CA ARG A 152 -4.53 9.45 20.91
C ARG A 152 -3.72 10.67 21.27
N ARG A 153 -4.31 11.87 21.18
CA ARG A 153 -3.70 13.16 21.49
C ARG A 153 -2.51 13.52 20.62
N LEU A 154 -2.30 12.88 19.47
CA LEU A 154 -1.28 13.31 18.52
C LEU A 154 -1.70 14.66 17.91
N PRO A 155 -0.76 15.58 17.64
CA PRO A 155 -1.12 16.85 17.03
C PRO A 155 -1.71 16.63 15.63
N VAL A 156 -2.87 17.23 15.37
CA VAL A 156 -3.58 17.16 14.08
C VAL A 156 -3.96 18.57 13.62
N GLY A 157 -4.03 18.78 12.30
CA GLY A 157 -4.39 20.07 11.69
C GLY A 157 -5.18 19.94 10.39
#